data_AF-A0A2I2GS99-F1
#
_entry.id   AF-A0A2I2GS99-F1
#
_cell.length_a   1.000
_cell.length_b   1.000
_cell.length_c   1.000
_cell.angle_alpha   90.00
_cell.angle_beta   90.00
_cell.angle_gamma   90.00
#
_symmetry.space_group_name_H-M   'P 1'
#
loop_
_entity.id
_entity.type
_entity.pdbx_description
1 polymer ?
#
loop_
_entity_poly.entity_id
_entity_poly.type
_entity_poly.pdbx_seq_one_letter_code
_entity_poly.pdbx_strand_id
1 'polypeptide(L)'
;MNELDETQQAIDRFFETRESPSQSECDDHARKISGGSAVQEVAAPGSLSYTVLCRDCPGVRRDLIVSFRQPESTLDQAVIELAKSIHGALVPEATFYGEMPGSNPPLLVYTMPCLQGVPCLEALSARAELNPEEKARHTCFVKHLASLPALFKQTYPQVLTHNDFSQRNILVNEDTFEITGIVDWSLARVLPFGMELDTLLLSTDAFWDEFWARCRIYDDVRQQEFCANAMQASKIGAVLHYAFQRNADGSPFETIATSKWALKTVEDLLLD
;
A
#
# COMPACT_ATOMS: atom_id res chain seq x y z
N MET A 1 16.01 20.09 -5.99
CA MET A 1 17.01 19.34 -5.21
C MET A 1 17.21 18.00 -5.91
N ASN A 2 18.44 17.53 -6.02
CA ASN A 2 18.79 16.32 -6.77
C ASN A 2 18.65 15.10 -5.84
N GLU A 3 18.23 13.92 -6.31
CA GLU A 3 18.03 12.71 -5.47
C GLU A 3 19.29 12.26 -4.69
N LEU A 4 20.47 12.58 -5.23
CA LEU A 4 21.77 12.41 -4.55
C LEU A 4 21.85 13.19 -3.22
N ASP A 5 21.16 14.33 -3.11
CA ASP A 5 21.12 15.19 -1.93
C ASP A 5 20.25 14.56 -0.81
N GLU A 6 19.13 13.93 -1.17
CA GLU A 6 18.22 13.28 -0.20
C GLU A 6 18.81 11.99 0.39
N THR A 7 19.54 11.23 -0.44
CA THR A 7 20.21 9.99 -0.03
C THR A 7 21.30 10.27 1.01
N GLN A 8 22.17 11.25 0.72
CA GLN A 8 23.23 11.64 1.66
C GLN A 8 22.63 12.19 2.96
N GLN A 9 21.58 13.03 2.89
CA GLN A 9 20.91 13.55 4.09
C GLN A 9 20.29 12.45 4.97
N ALA A 10 19.81 11.34 4.39
CA ALA A 10 19.31 10.20 5.15
C ALA A 10 20.45 9.43 5.84
N ILE A 11 21.57 9.24 5.16
CA ILE A 11 22.78 8.61 5.71
C ILE A 11 23.35 9.47 6.84
N ASP A 12 23.49 10.77 6.61
CA ASP A 12 24.01 11.71 7.60
C ASP A 12 23.16 11.66 8.89
N ARG A 13 21.83 11.69 8.76
CA ARG A 13 20.91 11.55 9.91
C ARG A 13 21.06 10.22 10.64
N PHE A 14 21.34 9.13 9.93
CA PHE A 14 21.56 7.82 10.55
C PHE A 14 22.82 7.83 11.44
N PHE A 15 23.87 8.57 11.06
CA PHE A 15 25.13 8.65 11.80
C PHE A 15 25.23 9.85 12.75
N GLU A 16 24.39 10.88 12.61
CA GLU A 16 24.49 12.18 13.30
C GLU A 16 24.64 12.08 14.83
N THR A 17 23.90 11.16 15.45
CA THR A 17 23.85 11.03 16.92
C THR A 17 24.64 9.84 17.45
N ARG A 18 25.35 9.11 16.57
CA ARG A 18 26.04 7.87 16.93
C ARG A 18 27.49 8.17 17.29
N GLU A 19 27.97 7.60 18.40
CA GLU A 19 29.38 7.72 18.79
C GLU A 19 30.27 6.85 17.90
N SER A 20 29.80 5.66 17.53
CA SER A 20 30.50 4.72 16.65
C SER A 20 29.55 3.65 16.09
N PRO A 21 29.85 2.99 14.96
CA PRO A 21 30.85 3.39 13.95
C PRO A 21 30.39 4.57 13.10
N SER A 22 31.35 5.21 12.44
CA SER A 22 31.18 6.11 11.30
C SER A 22 30.80 5.36 10.01
N GLN A 23 30.37 6.10 8.99
CA GLN A 23 30.07 5.54 7.67
C GLN A 23 31.26 4.76 7.08
N SER A 24 32.46 5.34 7.09
CA SER A 24 33.67 4.68 6.56
C SER A 24 34.02 3.39 7.31
N GLU A 25 33.77 3.34 8.62
CA GLU A 25 34.00 2.13 9.40
C GLU A 25 32.99 1.02 9.07
N CYS A 26 31.72 1.38 8.78
CA CYS A 26 30.75 0.46 8.22
C CYS A 26 31.18 -0.05 6.84
N ASP A 27 31.65 0.82 5.95
CA ASP A 27 32.12 0.43 4.61
C ASP A 27 33.33 -0.50 4.67
N ASP A 28 34.29 -0.20 5.54
CA ASP A 28 35.45 -1.07 5.79
C ASP A 28 35.03 -2.44 6.31
N HIS A 29 34.02 -2.48 7.19
CA HIS A 29 33.47 -3.72 7.70
C HIS A 29 32.71 -4.51 6.62
N ALA A 30 31.95 -3.82 5.77
CA ALA A 30 31.24 -4.42 4.65
C ALA A 30 32.21 -5.07 3.64
N ARG A 31 33.35 -4.42 3.35
CA ARG A 31 34.42 -5.02 2.51
C ARG A 31 35.01 -6.28 3.14
N LYS A 32 35.25 -6.27 4.46
CA LYS A 32 35.78 -7.43 5.17
C LYS A 32 34.82 -8.62 5.16
N ILE A 33 33.52 -8.38 5.35
CA ILE A 33 32.50 -9.43 5.36
C ILE A 33 32.26 -9.99 3.95
N SER A 34 32.12 -9.12 2.95
CA SER A 34 31.77 -9.53 1.59
C SER A 34 32.97 -10.07 0.80
N GLY A 35 34.20 -9.68 1.18
CA GLY A 35 35.40 -9.89 0.38
C GLY A 35 35.46 -9.04 -0.90
N GLY A 36 34.47 -8.17 -1.13
CA GLY A 36 34.36 -7.32 -2.31
C GLY A 36 35.29 -6.11 -2.27
N SER A 37 35.74 -5.66 -3.44
CA SER A 37 36.61 -4.48 -3.57
C SER A 37 35.85 -3.16 -3.67
N ALA A 38 34.58 -3.18 -4.07
CA ALA A 38 33.77 -1.98 -4.26
C ALA A 38 32.55 -2.00 -3.33
N VAL A 39 32.33 -0.88 -2.65
CA VAL A 39 31.14 -0.62 -1.81
C VAL A 39 30.42 0.58 -2.40
N GLN A 40 29.12 0.43 -2.64
CA GLN A 40 28.26 1.49 -3.14
C GLN A 40 27.06 1.65 -2.20
N GLU A 41 26.69 2.89 -1.91
CA GLU A 41 25.46 3.19 -1.19
C GLU A 41 24.23 2.75 -2.00
N VAL A 42 23.18 2.31 -1.30
CA VAL A 42 21.89 2.03 -1.95
C VAL A 42 21.15 3.33 -2.25
N ALA A 43 20.43 3.38 -3.37
CA ALA A 43 19.71 4.57 -3.81
C ALA A 43 18.57 5.02 -2.87
N ALA A 44 18.07 4.12 -2.02
CA ALA A 44 16.98 4.40 -1.08
C ALA A 44 17.33 3.87 0.32
N PRO A 45 18.13 4.59 1.11
CA PRO A 45 18.52 4.18 2.46
C PRO A 45 17.32 4.22 3.42
N GLY A 46 17.29 3.26 4.35
CA GLY A 46 16.27 3.22 5.40
C GLY A 46 16.62 4.15 6.57
N SER A 47 15.61 4.61 7.32
CA SER A 47 15.84 5.48 8.48
C SER A 47 16.49 4.80 9.69
N LEU A 48 16.32 3.47 9.81
CA LEU A 48 16.82 2.66 10.94
C LEU A 48 17.97 1.72 10.52
N SER A 49 18.47 1.86 9.29
CA SER A 49 19.55 1.00 8.80
C SER A 49 20.40 1.69 7.75
N TYR A 50 21.72 1.59 7.89
CA TYR A 50 22.66 1.89 6.83
C TYR A 50 22.90 0.63 5.99
N THR A 51 22.74 0.72 4.66
CA THR A 51 22.83 -0.45 3.78
C THR A 51 23.68 -0.12 2.56
N VAL A 52 24.55 -1.05 2.18
CA VAL A 52 25.48 -0.91 1.07
C VAL A 52 25.48 -2.14 0.18
N LEU A 53 25.73 -1.91 -1.10
CA LEU A 53 25.96 -2.91 -2.12
C LEU A 53 27.47 -3.14 -2.28
N CYS A 54 27.90 -4.37 -2.02
CA CYS A 54 29.27 -4.83 -2.25
C CYS A 54 29.36 -5.57 -3.59
N ARG A 55 30.24 -5.10 -4.48
CA ARG A 55 30.53 -5.72 -5.78
C ARG A 55 31.90 -6.38 -5.80
N ASP A 56 32.16 -7.13 -6.86
CA ASP A 56 33.43 -7.83 -7.11
C ASP A 56 33.78 -8.85 -6.01
N CYS A 57 32.77 -9.50 -5.44
CA CYS A 57 32.95 -10.47 -4.36
C CYS A 57 33.52 -11.80 -4.91
N PRO A 58 34.73 -12.21 -4.50
CA PRO A 58 35.35 -13.44 -5.01
C PRO A 58 34.56 -14.68 -4.54
N GLY A 59 34.24 -15.58 -5.47
CA GLY A 59 33.56 -16.86 -5.16
C GLY A 59 32.04 -16.78 -5.05
N VAL A 60 31.43 -15.59 -5.08
CA VAL A 60 29.98 -15.40 -5.09
C VAL A 60 29.55 -14.95 -6.49
N ARG A 61 28.58 -15.64 -7.10
CA ARG A 61 28.08 -15.29 -8.46
C ARG A 61 27.25 -14.00 -8.53
N ARG A 62 26.97 -13.37 -7.38
CA ARG A 62 26.05 -12.23 -7.24
C ARG A 62 26.65 -11.20 -6.29
N ASP A 63 26.36 -9.94 -6.54
CA ASP A 63 26.67 -8.85 -5.61
C ASP A 63 25.99 -9.11 -4.26
N LEU A 64 26.58 -8.60 -3.18
CA LEU A 64 26.09 -8.80 -1.82
C LEU A 64 25.59 -7.50 -1.24
N ILE A 65 24.43 -7.52 -0.60
CA ILE A 65 23.94 -6.42 0.22
C ILE A 65 24.41 -6.64 1.65
N VAL A 66 25.01 -5.61 2.26
CA VAL A 66 25.37 -5.58 3.67
C VAL A 66 24.52 -4.51 4.35
N SER A 67 23.77 -4.89 5.39
CA SER A 67 22.87 -4.00 6.11
C SER A 67 23.26 -3.93 7.58
N PHE A 68 23.51 -2.71 8.06
CA PHE A 68 23.81 -2.35 9.44
C PHE A 68 22.54 -1.75 10.05
N ARG A 69 21.93 -2.46 10.99
CA ARG A 69 20.56 -2.22 11.44
C ARG A 69 20.53 -1.88 12.92
N GLN A 70 19.73 -0.89 13.30
CA GLN A 70 19.45 -0.64 14.72
C GLN A 70 18.66 -1.83 15.31
N PRO A 71 18.76 -2.13 16.62
CA PRO A 71 18.07 -3.26 17.26
C PRO A 71 16.56 -3.30 17.01
N GLU A 72 15.93 -2.13 16.91
CA GLU A 72 14.48 -1.96 16.63
C GLU A 72 14.09 -2.46 15.25
N SER A 73 15.06 -2.60 14.34
CA SER A 73 14.86 -3.04 12.95
C SER A 73 15.40 -4.44 12.68
N THR A 74 15.62 -5.25 13.73
CA THR A 74 16.07 -6.65 13.64
C THR A 74 15.26 -7.45 12.62
N LEU A 75 15.95 -8.28 11.83
CA LEU A 75 15.30 -9.20 10.91
C LEU A 75 15.06 -10.54 11.62
N ASP A 76 13.80 -10.90 11.79
CA ASP A 76 13.44 -12.20 12.38
C ASP A 76 13.79 -13.34 11.40
N GLN A 77 14.74 -14.17 11.80
CA GLN A 77 15.25 -15.27 11.00
C GLN A 77 14.16 -16.29 10.65
N ALA A 78 13.24 -16.60 11.59
CA ALA A 78 12.16 -17.54 11.34
C ALA A 78 11.15 -16.98 10.32
N VAL A 79 10.92 -15.67 10.34
CA VAL A 79 10.09 -14.98 9.35
C VAL A 79 10.74 -15.00 7.97
N ILE A 80 12.06 -14.75 7.88
CA ILE A 80 12.80 -14.79 6.61
C ILE A 80 12.77 -16.21 6.02
N GLU A 81 13.03 -17.23 6.84
CA GLU A 81 13.01 -18.64 6.41
C GLU A 81 11.62 -19.05 5.94
N LEU A 82 10.57 -18.65 6.65
CA LEU A 82 9.19 -18.87 6.23
C LEU A 82 8.89 -18.18 4.90
N ALA A 83 9.22 -16.89 4.77
CA ALA A 83 9.03 -16.14 3.53
C ALA A 83 9.78 -16.78 2.35
N LYS A 84 11.01 -17.27 2.59
CA LYS A 84 11.81 -18.00 1.60
C LYS A 84 11.14 -19.31 1.20
N SER A 85 10.57 -20.06 2.14
CA SER A 85 9.85 -21.31 1.86
C SER A 85 8.59 -21.10 1.00
N ILE A 86 7.88 -19.99 1.22
CA ILE A 86 6.63 -19.66 0.51
C ILE A 86 6.92 -19.07 -0.88
N HIS A 87 7.87 -18.14 -0.98
CA HIS A 87 8.07 -17.29 -2.18
C HIS A 87 9.33 -17.64 -2.98
N GLY A 88 10.16 -18.58 -2.51
CA GLY A 88 11.27 -19.14 -3.26
C GLY A 88 12.31 -18.10 -3.71
N ALA A 89 12.50 -17.96 -5.02
CA ALA A 89 13.54 -17.09 -5.59
C ALA A 89 13.30 -15.58 -5.36
N LEU A 90 12.09 -15.16 -4.99
CA LEU A 90 11.74 -13.75 -4.77
C LEU A 90 12.22 -13.18 -3.44
N VAL A 91 12.57 -14.05 -2.49
CA VAL A 91 13.05 -13.64 -1.16
C VAL A 91 14.55 -13.95 -1.07
N PRO A 92 15.41 -12.99 -0.69
CA PRO A 92 16.82 -13.28 -0.50
C PRO A 92 17.03 -14.09 0.78
N GLU A 93 18.07 -14.93 0.78
CA GLU A 93 18.53 -15.56 2.01
C GLU A 93 19.34 -14.52 2.80
N ALA A 94 18.98 -14.30 4.05
CA ALA A 94 19.69 -13.38 4.92
C ALA A 94 20.56 -14.16 5.92
N THR A 95 21.77 -13.67 6.14
CA THR A 95 22.72 -14.24 7.10
C THR A 95 23.06 -13.18 8.13
N PHE A 96 22.91 -13.52 9.41
CA PHE A 96 23.23 -12.65 10.54
C PHE A 96 24.69 -12.84 10.98
N TYR A 97 25.42 -11.74 11.17
CA TYR A 97 26.85 -11.73 11.54
C TYR A 97 27.11 -11.25 12.97
N GLY A 98 26.07 -10.98 13.75
CA GLY A 98 26.20 -10.43 15.09
C GLY A 98 26.17 -8.91 15.12
N GLU A 99 26.66 -8.36 16.22
CA GLU A 99 26.80 -6.91 16.42
C GLU A 99 28.10 -6.38 15.80
N MET A 100 28.02 -5.18 15.24
CA MET A 100 29.16 -4.43 14.74
C MET A 100 30.13 -4.12 15.89
N PRO A 101 31.41 -4.51 15.79
CA PRO A 101 32.36 -4.33 16.89
C PRO A 101 32.48 -2.88 17.34
N GLY A 102 32.30 -2.67 18.65
CA GLY A 102 32.47 -1.35 19.26
C GLY A 102 31.40 -0.33 18.92
N SER A 103 30.26 -0.73 18.33
CA SER A 103 29.17 0.19 17.98
C SER A 103 28.44 0.73 19.22
N ASN A 104 28.26 2.05 19.29
CA ASN A 104 27.42 2.73 20.27
C ASN A 104 26.57 3.83 19.59
N PRO A 105 25.22 3.69 19.53
CA PRO A 105 24.41 2.56 19.98
C PRO A 105 24.63 1.28 19.15
N PRO A 106 24.21 0.08 19.61
CA PRO A 106 24.46 -1.19 18.91
C PRO A 106 23.97 -1.20 17.45
N LEU A 107 24.72 -1.84 16.55
CA LEU A 107 24.27 -2.15 15.19
C LEU A 107 24.39 -3.64 14.91
N LEU A 108 23.32 -4.22 14.37
CA LEU A 108 23.24 -5.61 13.93
C LEU A 108 23.63 -5.70 12.46
N VAL A 109 24.47 -6.67 12.11
CA VAL A 109 25.02 -6.80 10.75
C VAL A 109 24.40 -8.00 10.05
N TYR A 110 23.87 -7.77 8.85
CA TYR A 110 23.29 -8.80 8.00
C TYR A 110 23.87 -8.74 6.60
N THR A 111 23.99 -9.90 5.95
CA THR A 111 24.23 -9.97 4.51
C THR A 111 23.10 -10.66 3.79
N MET A 112 22.87 -10.29 2.54
CA MET A 112 21.93 -10.99 1.68
C MET A 112 22.37 -10.88 0.22
N PRO A 113 22.15 -11.90 -0.63
CA PRO A 113 22.41 -11.78 -2.05
C PRO A 113 21.58 -10.64 -2.65
N CYS A 114 22.23 -9.80 -3.46
CA CYS A 114 21.51 -8.80 -4.25
C CYS A 114 20.65 -9.53 -5.28
N LEU A 115 19.34 -9.33 -5.21
CA LEU A 115 18.40 -9.84 -6.20
C LEU A 115 18.40 -8.94 -7.43
N GLN A 116 18.12 -9.53 -8.59
CA GLN A 116 18.04 -8.75 -9.83
C GLN A 116 16.82 -7.83 -9.81
N GLY A 117 17.04 -6.55 -10.12
CA GLY A 117 16.00 -5.53 -10.19
C GLY A 117 16.54 -4.18 -9.71
N VAL A 118 15.69 -3.16 -9.81
CA VAL A 118 15.89 -1.87 -9.17
C VAL A 118 14.77 -1.67 -8.14
N PRO A 119 15.00 -0.94 -7.03
CA PRO A 119 13.95 -0.56 -6.11
C PRO A 119 12.76 0.05 -6.86
N CYS A 120 11.54 -0.36 -6.51
CA CYS A 120 10.33 0.12 -7.18
C CYS A 120 10.22 1.66 -7.12
N LEU A 121 10.66 2.27 -6.02
CA LEU A 121 10.75 3.72 -5.89
C LEU A 121 11.66 4.33 -6.98
N GLU A 122 12.85 3.80 -7.20
CA GLU A 122 13.77 4.27 -8.25
C GLU A 122 13.19 4.04 -9.65
N ALA A 123 12.57 2.89 -9.89
CA ALA A 123 11.91 2.60 -11.16
C ALA A 123 10.74 3.55 -11.46
N LEU A 124 10.03 4.01 -10.43
CA LEU A 124 8.91 4.94 -10.54
C LEU A 124 9.39 6.40 -10.59
N SER A 125 10.43 6.77 -9.83
CA SER A 125 11.04 8.11 -9.87
C SER A 125 11.76 8.39 -11.19
N ALA A 126 12.41 7.37 -11.78
CA ALA A 126 13.08 7.48 -13.08
C ALA A 126 12.10 7.43 -14.28
N ARG A 127 10.83 7.09 -14.04
CA ARG A 127 9.80 7.03 -15.09
C ARG A 127 8.96 8.30 -15.09
N ALA A 128 9.50 9.26 -15.85
CA ALA A 128 8.88 10.50 -16.31
C ALA A 128 8.43 11.43 -15.19
N GLU A 129 8.64 12.74 -15.40
CA GLU A 129 7.79 13.71 -14.72
C GLU A 129 6.34 13.29 -15.00
N LEU A 130 5.70 12.70 -13.99
CA LEU A 130 4.26 12.50 -14.04
C LEU A 130 3.70 13.87 -14.39
N ASN A 131 3.00 13.94 -15.52
CA ASN A 131 2.37 15.17 -15.88
C ASN A 131 1.43 15.58 -14.72
N PRO A 132 1.07 16.87 -14.59
CA PRO A 132 0.28 17.34 -13.45
C PRO A 132 -1.00 16.52 -13.19
N GLU A 133 -1.56 15.91 -14.22
CA GLU A 133 -2.73 15.04 -14.17
C GLU A 133 -2.41 13.66 -13.58
N GLU A 134 -1.36 12.97 -14.05
CA GLU A 134 -0.88 11.70 -13.48
C GLU A 134 -0.49 11.84 -12.00
N LYS A 135 0.11 12.97 -11.62
CA LYS A 135 0.47 13.28 -10.23
C LYS A 135 -0.78 13.53 -9.37
N ALA A 136 -1.79 14.19 -9.93
CA ALA A 136 -3.08 14.38 -9.27
C ALA A 136 -3.80 13.04 -9.05
N ARG A 137 -3.75 12.12 -10.03
CA ARG A 137 -4.31 10.76 -9.93
C ARG A 137 -3.64 9.94 -8.83
N HIS A 138 -2.30 9.87 -8.83
CA HIS A 138 -1.56 9.18 -7.77
C HIS A 138 -1.82 9.78 -6.39
N THR A 139 -1.85 11.11 -6.28
CA THR A 139 -2.20 11.80 -5.03
C THR A 139 -3.63 11.47 -4.59
N CYS A 140 -4.57 11.37 -5.53
CA CYS A 140 -5.95 10.98 -5.25
C CYS A 140 -6.00 9.56 -4.69
N PHE A 141 -5.36 8.59 -5.36
CA PHE A 141 -5.30 7.20 -4.93
C PHE A 141 -4.66 7.05 -3.53
N VAL A 142 -3.52 7.71 -3.28
CA VAL A 142 -2.84 7.70 -1.97
C VAL A 142 -3.71 8.34 -0.89
N LYS A 143 -4.46 9.42 -1.18
CA LYS A 143 -5.43 10.00 -0.23
C LYS A 143 -6.55 9.02 0.11
N HIS A 144 -6.98 8.18 -0.83
CA HIS A 144 -7.99 7.15 -0.57
C HIS A 144 -7.43 6.05 0.34
N LEU A 145 -6.22 5.56 0.07
CA LEU A 145 -5.55 4.61 0.96
C LEU A 145 -5.31 5.18 2.36
N ALA A 146 -4.87 6.43 2.46
CA ALA A 146 -4.65 7.09 3.75
C ALA A 146 -5.95 7.32 4.55
N SER A 147 -7.11 7.31 3.90
CA SER A 147 -8.42 7.41 4.57
C SER A 147 -8.94 6.09 5.12
N LEU A 148 -8.38 4.94 4.72
CA LEU A 148 -8.81 3.61 5.17
C LEU A 148 -8.87 3.48 6.71
N PRO A 149 -7.86 3.91 7.49
CA PRO A 149 -7.91 3.78 8.95
C PRO A 149 -9.09 4.54 9.58
N ALA A 150 -9.57 5.64 8.97
CA ALA A 150 -10.71 6.40 9.47
C ALA A 150 -12.03 5.62 9.34
N LEU A 151 -12.16 4.81 8.28
CA LEU A 151 -13.34 3.98 8.02
C LEU A 151 -13.47 2.80 8.99
N PHE A 152 -12.39 2.42 9.68
CA PHE A 152 -12.38 1.35 10.69
C PHE A 152 -12.31 1.87 12.14
N LYS A 153 -12.43 3.19 12.36
CA LYS A 153 -12.57 3.75 13.72
C LYS A 153 -13.89 3.31 14.34
N GLN A 154 -13.90 3.13 15.67
CA GLN A 154 -15.13 2.79 16.42
C GLN A 154 -16.27 3.82 16.23
N THR A 155 -15.91 5.06 15.87
CA THR A 155 -16.87 6.14 15.62
C THR A 155 -17.52 6.07 14.24
N TYR A 156 -16.99 5.26 13.31
CA TYR A 156 -17.54 5.10 11.97
C TYR A 156 -18.40 3.82 11.88
N PRO A 157 -19.66 3.90 11.42
CA PRO A 157 -20.54 2.73 11.41
C PRO A 157 -20.00 1.57 10.58
N GLN A 158 -19.90 0.40 11.19
CA GLN A 158 -19.73 -0.88 10.50
C GLN A 158 -21.10 -1.51 10.32
N VAL A 159 -21.47 -1.85 9.09
CA VAL A 159 -22.79 -2.37 8.75
C VAL A 159 -22.66 -3.68 8.00
N LEU A 160 -23.70 -4.52 8.07
CA LEU A 160 -23.79 -5.70 7.22
C LEU A 160 -24.03 -5.25 5.77
N THR A 161 -23.04 -5.45 4.91
CA THR A 161 -23.13 -5.25 3.46
C THR A 161 -23.46 -6.58 2.78
N HIS A 162 -24.15 -6.51 1.64
CA HIS A 162 -24.58 -7.67 0.86
C HIS A 162 -23.44 -8.23 0.00
N ASN A 163 -22.57 -7.34 -0.53
CA ASN A 163 -21.46 -7.58 -1.46
C ASN A 163 -21.82 -8.25 -2.80
N ASP A 164 -23.11 -8.27 -3.13
CA ASP A 164 -23.67 -8.70 -4.43
C ASP A 164 -25.03 -8.02 -4.64
N PHE A 165 -25.19 -6.80 -4.15
CA PHE A 165 -26.45 -6.10 -4.27
C PHE A 165 -26.65 -5.70 -5.73
N SER A 166 -27.60 -6.33 -6.41
CA SER A 166 -27.89 -6.07 -7.81
C SER A 166 -29.39 -6.21 -8.08
N GLN A 167 -29.85 -5.73 -9.24
CA GLN A 167 -31.27 -5.85 -9.64
C GLN A 167 -31.76 -7.31 -9.61
N ARG A 168 -30.87 -8.30 -9.79
CA ARG A 168 -31.22 -9.73 -9.72
C ARG A 168 -31.58 -10.21 -8.31
N ASN A 169 -31.06 -9.51 -7.29
CA ASN A 169 -31.16 -9.89 -5.89
C ASN A 169 -32.18 -9.03 -5.12
N ILE A 170 -32.91 -8.14 -5.81
CA ILE A 170 -33.97 -7.29 -5.26
C ILE A 170 -35.32 -7.77 -5.80
N LEU A 171 -36.22 -8.16 -4.89
CA LEU A 171 -37.60 -8.49 -5.20
C LEU A 171 -38.47 -7.25 -5.00
N VAL A 172 -39.28 -6.92 -6.00
CA VAL A 172 -40.24 -5.80 -5.94
C VAL A 172 -41.66 -6.30 -6.14
N ASN A 173 -42.61 -5.64 -5.49
CA ASN A 173 -44.02 -5.80 -5.82
C ASN A 173 -44.28 -5.20 -7.21
N GLU A 174 -44.93 -5.96 -8.10
CA GLU A 174 -45.13 -5.57 -9.51
C GLU A 174 -46.02 -4.33 -9.67
N ASP A 175 -46.99 -4.13 -8.76
CA ASP A 175 -47.96 -3.04 -8.84
C ASP A 175 -47.48 -1.75 -8.15
N THR A 176 -46.75 -1.89 -7.02
CA THR A 176 -46.34 -0.73 -6.19
C THR A 176 -44.86 -0.37 -6.34
N PHE A 177 -44.04 -1.23 -6.95
CA PHE A 177 -42.58 -1.14 -6.99
C PHE A 177 -41.91 -1.08 -5.61
N GLU A 178 -42.63 -1.41 -4.55
CA GLU A 178 -42.07 -1.53 -3.21
C GLU A 178 -41.12 -2.74 -3.14
N ILE A 179 -39.96 -2.56 -2.52
CA ILE A 179 -39.03 -3.67 -2.26
C ILE A 179 -39.70 -4.62 -1.26
N THR A 180 -39.93 -5.85 -1.68
CA THR A 180 -40.56 -6.91 -0.87
C THR A 180 -39.54 -7.92 -0.34
N GLY A 181 -38.34 -7.95 -0.89
CA GLY A 181 -37.28 -8.84 -0.42
C GLY A 181 -35.91 -8.50 -0.99
N ILE A 182 -34.88 -8.85 -0.23
CA ILE A 182 -33.48 -8.86 -0.66
C ILE A 182 -32.98 -10.29 -0.43
N VAL A 183 -32.47 -10.92 -1.49
CA VAL A 183 -32.15 -12.36 -1.52
C VAL A 183 -30.69 -12.58 -1.92
N ASP A 184 -30.19 -13.79 -1.69
CA ASP A 184 -28.79 -14.20 -1.94
C ASP A 184 -27.72 -13.47 -1.09
N TRP A 185 -27.81 -13.66 0.21
CA TRP A 185 -26.88 -13.08 1.19
C TRP A 185 -25.55 -13.86 1.29
N SER A 186 -25.21 -14.70 0.31
CA SER A 186 -24.07 -15.62 0.37
C SER A 186 -22.70 -14.92 0.44
N LEU A 187 -22.62 -13.67 -0.02
CA LEU A 187 -21.42 -12.83 0.02
C LEU A 187 -21.44 -11.77 1.12
N ALA A 188 -22.44 -11.77 2.00
CA ALA A 188 -22.64 -10.72 2.99
C ALA A 188 -21.49 -10.66 4.03
N ARG A 189 -21.04 -9.44 4.35
CA ARG A 189 -19.93 -9.20 5.32
C ARG A 189 -20.19 -7.93 6.10
N VAL A 190 -19.59 -7.82 7.29
CA VAL A 190 -19.58 -6.55 8.02
C VAL A 190 -18.45 -5.67 7.47
N LEU A 191 -18.79 -4.50 6.93
CA LEU A 191 -17.86 -3.55 6.33
C LEU A 191 -18.22 -2.11 6.75
N PRO A 192 -17.33 -1.12 6.55
CA PRO A 192 -17.67 0.28 6.74
C PRO A 192 -18.89 0.69 5.91
N PHE A 193 -19.81 1.46 6.51
CA PHE A 193 -20.95 2.02 5.80
C PHE A 193 -20.48 2.80 4.56
N GLY A 194 -21.10 2.56 3.41
CA GLY A 194 -20.73 3.21 2.14
C GLY A 194 -20.08 2.30 1.10
N MET A 195 -19.54 1.14 1.51
CA MET A 195 -18.75 0.25 0.64
C MET A 195 -19.51 -0.37 -0.55
N GLU A 196 -20.85 -0.39 -0.52
CA GLU A 196 -21.70 -0.94 -1.59
C GLU A 196 -22.72 0.10 -2.11
N LEU A 197 -22.61 1.35 -1.64
CA LEU A 197 -23.53 2.41 -2.04
C LEU A 197 -23.25 2.93 -3.47
N ASP A 198 -22.13 2.55 -4.10
CA ASP A 198 -21.86 2.84 -5.52
C ASP A 198 -22.96 2.33 -6.45
N THR A 199 -23.57 1.19 -6.09
CA THR A 199 -24.67 0.58 -6.84
C THR A 199 -25.95 1.42 -6.77
N LEU A 200 -26.10 2.26 -5.75
CA LEU A 200 -27.30 3.08 -5.50
C LEU A 200 -27.26 4.46 -6.17
N LEU A 201 -26.28 4.75 -7.04
CA LEU A 201 -26.16 6.05 -7.72
C LEU A 201 -26.23 7.24 -6.73
N LEU A 202 -25.34 7.25 -5.74
CA LEU A 202 -25.19 8.31 -4.72
C LEU A 202 -24.98 9.73 -5.28
N SER A 203 -24.83 9.89 -6.60
CA SER A 203 -24.68 11.19 -7.25
C SER A 203 -26.00 11.96 -7.43
N THR A 204 -27.10 11.53 -6.81
CA THR A 204 -28.38 12.26 -6.86
C THR A 204 -28.68 12.90 -5.50
N ASP A 205 -28.92 14.20 -5.50
CA ASP A 205 -29.29 14.97 -4.29
C ASP A 205 -30.53 14.36 -3.60
N ALA A 206 -31.43 13.78 -4.40
CA ALA A 206 -32.65 13.11 -3.95
C ALA A 206 -32.41 11.94 -2.97
N PHE A 207 -31.30 11.20 -3.09
CA PHE A 207 -30.99 10.13 -2.14
C PHE A 207 -30.68 10.69 -0.74
N TRP A 208 -29.81 11.71 -0.69
CA TRP A 208 -29.36 12.29 0.56
C TRP A 208 -30.49 13.03 1.27
N ASP A 209 -31.31 13.78 0.52
CA ASP A 209 -32.49 14.47 1.05
C ASP A 209 -33.44 13.50 1.78
N GLU A 210 -33.75 12.35 1.17
CA GLU A 210 -34.63 11.34 1.76
C GLU A 210 -33.95 10.59 2.92
N PHE A 211 -32.66 10.27 2.80
CA PHE A 211 -31.89 9.59 3.86
C PHE A 211 -31.86 10.42 5.15
N TRP A 212 -31.57 11.72 5.03
CA TRP A 212 -31.55 12.63 6.19
C TRP A 212 -32.92 12.80 6.81
N ALA A 213 -33.96 12.96 5.99
CA ALA A 213 -35.32 13.08 6.47
C ALA A 213 -35.76 11.83 7.26
N ARG A 214 -35.43 10.62 6.78
CA ARG A 214 -35.79 9.37 7.46
C ARG A 214 -34.97 9.09 8.71
N CYS A 215 -33.67 9.36 8.68
CA CYS A 215 -32.79 9.19 9.82
C CYS A 215 -32.95 10.31 10.87
N ARG A 216 -33.70 11.37 10.55
CA ARG A 216 -33.92 12.56 11.40
C ARG A 216 -32.60 13.23 11.80
N ILE A 217 -31.67 13.29 10.86
CA ILE A 217 -30.36 13.93 11.03
C ILE A 217 -30.43 15.28 10.30
N TYR A 218 -30.32 16.39 11.04
CA TYR A 218 -30.44 17.75 10.51
C TYR A 218 -29.20 18.62 10.80
N ASP A 219 -28.11 18.02 11.29
CA ASP A 219 -26.85 18.71 11.58
C ASP A 219 -25.97 18.73 10.32
N ASP A 220 -25.85 19.91 9.71
CA ASP A 220 -25.13 20.11 8.45
C ASP A 220 -23.65 19.68 8.53
N VAL A 221 -22.99 19.85 9.67
CA VAL A 221 -21.57 19.48 9.84
C VAL A 221 -21.43 17.97 9.85
N ARG A 222 -22.29 17.29 10.61
CA ARG A 222 -22.31 15.81 10.65
C ARG A 222 -22.72 15.22 9.31
N GLN A 223 -23.69 15.82 8.61
CA GLN A 223 -24.09 15.40 7.28
C GLN A 223 -22.92 15.53 6.29
N GLN A 224 -22.19 16.65 6.32
CA GLN A 224 -21.02 16.84 5.44
C GLN A 224 -19.92 15.81 5.70
N GLU A 225 -19.53 15.59 6.96
CA GLU A 225 -18.52 14.58 7.30
C GLU A 225 -18.96 13.17 6.90
N PHE A 226 -20.23 12.84 7.14
CA PHE A 226 -20.78 11.52 6.81
C PHE A 226 -20.89 11.31 5.30
N CYS A 227 -21.40 12.29 4.55
CA CYS A 227 -21.41 12.28 3.08
C CYS A 227 -20.01 12.08 2.52
N ALA A 228 -19.02 12.83 3.02
CA ALA A 228 -17.65 12.73 2.55
C ALA A 228 -17.07 11.33 2.77
N ASN A 229 -17.27 10.75 3.96
CA ASN A 229 -16.79 9.40 4.28
C ASN A 229 -17.55 8.30 3.51
N ALA A 230 -18.87 8.41 3.37
CA ALA A 230 -19.68 7.46 2.62
C ALA A 230 -19.33 7.47 1.12
N MET A 231 -19.09 8.66 0.55
CA MET A 231 -18.65 8.82 -0.83
C MET A 231 -17.24 8.26 -1.03
N GLN A 232 -16.37 8.42 -0.03
CA GLN A 232 -15.03 7.84 -0.06
C GLN A 232 -15.05 6.31 0.00
N ALA A 233 -15.85 5.74 0.92
CA ALA A 233 -16.07 4.31 1.02
C ALA A 233 -16.67 3.72 -0.26
N SER A 234 -17.60 4.43 -0.90
CA SER A 234 -18.18 4.05 -2.19
C SER A 234 -17.15 3.99 -3.32
N LYS A 235 -16.23 4.97 -3.41
CA LYS A 235 -15.13 4.93 -4.38
C LYS A 235 -14.18 3.76 -4.16
N ILE A 236 -13.83 3.48 -2.91
CA ILE A 236 -12.99 2.33 -2.54
C ILE A 236 -13.70 1.02 -2.88
N GLY A 237 -14.98 0.90 -2.54
CA GLY A 237 -15.84 -0.22 -2.90
C GLY A 237 -15.86 -0.46 -4.40
N ALA A 238 -16.12 0.58 -5.20
CA ALA A 238 -16.12 0.50 -6.66
C ALA A 238 -14.76 0.04 -7.22
N VAL A 239 -13.64 0.57 -6.71
CA VAL A 239 -12.30 0.11 -7.12
C VAL A 239 -12.11 -1.37 -6.79
N LEU A 240 -12.41 -1.81 -5.57
CA LEU A 240 -12.25 -3.21 -5.17
C LEU A 240 -13.17 -4.15 -5.97
N HIS A 241 -14.39 -3.71 -6.27
CA HIS A 241 -15.38 -4.51 -6.97
C HIS A 241 -15.07 -4.60 -8.47
N TYR A 242 -14.85 -3.48 -9.15
CA TYR A 242 -14.72 -3.45 -10.62
C TYR A 242 -13.28 -3.53 -11.11
N ALA A 243 -12.29 -2.99 -10.37
CA ALA A 243 -10.90 -2.97 -10.83
C ALA A 243 -10.15 -4.26 -10.52
N PHE A 244 -10.50 -4.96 -9.44
CA PHE A 244 -9.76 -6.14 -8.96
C PHE A 244 -10.50 -7.46 -9.17
N GLN A 245 -11.80 -7.47 -9.49
CA GLN A 245 -12.47 -8.70 -9.91
C GLN A 245 -12.28 -8.95 -11.41
N ARG A 246 -11.73 -10.12 -11.73
CA ARG A 246 -11.49 -10.59 -13.10
C ARG A 246 -12.03 -12.01 -13.25
N ASN A 247 -12.57 -12.31 -14.42
CA ASN A 247 -12.83 -13.68 -14.85
C ASN A 247 -11.52 -14.47 -14.89
N ALA A 248 -11.62 -15.80 -14.94
CA ALA A 248 -10.46 -16.69 -14.97
C ALA A 248 -9.54 -16.45 -16.19
N ASP A 249 -10.07 -15.87 -17.26
CA ASP A 249 -9.34 -15.47 -18.47
C ASP A 249 -8.67 -14.08 -18.37
N GLY A 250 -8.81 -13.41 -17.22
CA GLY A 250 -8.28 -12.06 -16.99
C GLY A 250 -9.15 -10.92 -17.51
N SER A 251 -10.32 -11.20 -18.09
CA SER A 251 -11.28 -10.16 -18.48
C SER A 251 -12.03 -9.59 -17.25
N PRO A 252 -12.56 -8.35 -17.30
CA PRO A 252 -13.39 -7.79 -16.21
C PRO A 252 -14.55 -8.71 -15.81
N PHE A 253 -14.70 -8.98 -14.51
CA PHE A 253 -15.79 -9.79 -13.96
C PHE A 253 -17.10 -8.99 -13.99
N GLU A 254 -18.08 -9.49 -14.77
CA GLU A 254 -19.32 -8.81 -15.19
C GLU A 254 -19.14 -7.37 -15.72
N THR A 255 -19.71 -7.11 -16.89
CA THR A 255 -19.48 -5.87 -17.60
C THR A 255 -19.87 -4.67 -16.75
N ILE A 256 -18.86 -3.91 -16.34
CA ILE A 256 -18.72 -2.45 -16.15
C ILE A 256 -19.78 -1.57 -16.90
N ALA A 257 -20.55 -2.10 -17.84
CA ALA A 257 -21.54 -1.46 -18.70
C ALA A 257 -22.83 -0.94 -18.02
N THR A 258 -23.17 -1.33 -16.78
CA THR A 258 -24.44 -0.89 -16.15
C THR A 258 -24.30 0.38 -15.32
N SER A 259 -23.12 0.70 -14.78
CA SER A 259 -22.88 1.91 -13.98
C SER A 259 -21.86 2.82 -14.64
N LYS A 260 -22.34 3.78 -15.46
CA LYS A 260 -21.52 4.83 -16.07
C LYS A 260 -20.71 5.63 -15.04
N TRP A 261 -21.22 5.74 -13.80
CA TRP A 261 -20.51 6.40 -12.69
C TRP A 261 -19.36 5.56 -12.17
N ALA A 262 -19.55 4.24 -12.00
CA ALA A 262 -18.48 3.34 -11.57
C ALA A 262 -17.38 3.23 -12.64
N LEU A 263 -17.78 3.15 -13.92
CA LEU A 263 -16.90 3.29 -15.09
C LEU A 263 -16.02 4.53 -14.98
N LYS A 264 -16.67 5.70 -14.92
CA LYS A 264 -15.99 6.97 -14.86
C LYS A 264 -15.10 7.08 -13.62
N THR A 265 -15.54 6.57 -12.46
CA THR A 265 -14.76 6.58 -11.23
C THR A 265 -13.54 5.66 -11.33
N VAL A 266 -13.67 4.49 -11.95
CA VAL A 266 -12.57 3.55 -12.22
C VAL A 266 -11.62 4.14 -13.27
N GLU A 267 -12.13 4.74 -14.35
CA GLU A 267 -11.34 5.44 -15.37
C GLU A 267 -10.57 6.62 -14.75
N ASP A 268 -11.25 7.52 -14.04
CA ASP A 268 -10.67 8.67 -13.33
C ASP A 268 -9.61 8.24 -12.28
N LEU A 269 -9.69 7.02 -11.75
CA LEU A 269 -8.77 6.50 -10.72
C LEU A 269 -7.67 5.57 -11.26
N LEU A 270 -7.87 4.85 -12.37
CA LEU A 270 -7.05 3.70 -12.77
C LEU A 270 -6.65 3.66 -14.24
N LEU A 271 -7.35 4.36 -15.15
CA LEU A 271 -7.05 4.37 -16.58
C LEU A 271 -6.98 5.79 -17.09
N ASP A 272 -5.88 6.44 -16.72
CA ASP A 272 -4.92 7.01 -17.66
C ASP A 272 -3.54 7.09 -16.99
#